data_AF-R0DEC9-F1
#
_entry.id   AF-R0DEC9-F1
#
_cell.length_a   1.000
_cell.length_b   1.000
_cell.length_c   1.000
_cell.angle_alpha   90.00
_cell.angle_beta   90.00
_cell.angle_gamma   90.00
#
_symmetry.space_group_name_H-M   'P 1'
#
loop_
_entity.id
_entity.type
_entity.pdbx_description
1 polymer ?
#
loop_
_entity_poly.entity_id
_entity_poly.type
_entity_poly.pdbx_seq_one_letter_code
_entity_poly.pdbx_strand_id
1 'polypeptide(L)'
;MSGMLDITRLSGAIPSLQADRQEKMDTASAVEQAKDKLGPASETRLSAVRMDEYVPGENPVPIGLYQVTQDGDGSRKVIFDAPAKEEGEPKTVPEAPEPPEEETPADASEKADKKVKSESCTCNTDRVDREIKRLKEKQKELELKVSRCKDNPDERAKLEHQLARVESELRVKDTDFYRRQHAQFTYS
;
A
#
# COMPACT_ATOMS: atom_id res chain seq x y z
N MET A 1 43.46 -67.16 26.50
CA MET A 1 44.21 -66.44 25.46
C MET A 1 43.24 -65.44 24.84
N SER A 2 43.25 -64.21 25.37
CA SER A 2 42.35 -63.14 24.93
C SER A 2 42.71 -62.68 23.53
N GLY A 3 41.73 -62.74 22.61
CA GLY A 3 41.82 -62.11 21.29
C GLY A 3 41.72 -60.61 21.42
N MET A 4 42.81 -59.93 21.09
CA MET A 4 42.97 -58.48 21.07
C MET A 4 42.31 -57.96 19.77
N LEU A 5 41.26 -57.15 19.91
CA LEU A 5 40.62 -56.48 18.77
C LEU A 5 41.43 -55.21 18.46
N ASP A 6 42.18 -55.25 17.35
CA ASP A 6 42.91 -54.10 16.82
C ASP A 6 41.94 -53.14 16.13
N ILE A 7 41.59 -52.07 16.82
CA ILE A 7 40.79 -50.97 16.27
C ILE A 7 41.75 -49.99 15.60
N THR A 8 41.99 -50.16 14.30
CA THR A 8 42.77 -49.21 13.52
C THR A 8 42.03 -47.88 13.40
N ARG A 9 42.63 -46.87 14.03
CA ARG A 9 42.24 -45.46 14.11
C ARG A 9 42.19 -44.84 12.70
N LEU A 10 40.99 -44.49 12.21
CA LEU A 10 40.83 -43.61 11.05
C LEU A 10 41.41 -42.23 11.41
N SER A 11 42.61 -41.92 10.91
CA SER A 11 43.16 -40.57 10.90
C SER A 11 42.64 -39.85 9.66
N GLY A 12 41.52 -39.14 9.80
CA GLY A 12 41.08 -38.16 8.81
C GLY A 12 41.81 -36.85 9.06
N ALA A 13 42.76 -36.51 8.20
CA ALA A 13 43.41 -35.21 8.16
C ALA A 13 42.41 -34.16 7.64
N ILE A 14 42.15 -33.12 8.43
CA ILE A 14 41.37 -31.95 8.01
C ILE A 14 42.33 -31.03 7.24
N PRO A 15 42.10 -30.75 5.95
CA PRO A 15 42.92 -29.78 5.22
C PRO A 15 42.66 -28.36 5.77
N SER A 16 43.75 -27.70 6.14
CA SER A 16 43.80 -26.31 6.63
C SER A 16 43.34 -25.33 5.55
N LEU A 17 42.24 -24.62 5.82
CA LEU A 17 41.74 -23.49 5.03
C LEU A 17 42.61 -22.24 5.27
N GLN A 18 43.83 -22.23 4.73
CA GLN A 18 44.66 -21.03 4.64
C GLN A 18 45.36 -21.02 3.27
N ALA A 19 44.61 -20.74 2.20
CA ALA A 19 45.22 -20.50 0.89
C ALA A 19 44.42 -19.62 -0.11
N ASP A 20 43.26 -19.05 0.24
CA ASP A 20 42.44 -18.28 -0.73
C ASP A 20 42.42 -16.76 -0.47
N ARG A 21 43.53 -16.17 0.00
CA ARG A 21 43.62 -14.71 0.25
C ARG A 21 44.49 -13.94 -0.76
N GLN A 22 45.18 -14.60 -1.68
CA GLN A 22 46.17 -13.94 -2.55
C GLN A 22 46.01 -14.31 -4.04
N GLU A 23 44.79 -14.36 -4.56
CA GLU A 23 44.56 -14.35 -6.02
C GLU A 23 43.44 -13.36 -6.44
N LYS A 24 43.30 -12.24 -5.72
CA LYS A 24 42.39 -11.14 -6.10
C LYS A 24 43.07 -9.76 -6.08
N MET A 25 44.32 -9.68 -6.53
CA MET A 25 45.04 -8.39 -6.62
C MET A 25 45.61 -8.07 -8.00
N ASP A 26 45.62 -9.01 -8.97
CA ASP A 26 46.30 -8.75 -10.27
C ASP A 26 45.37 -8.62 -11.49
N THR A 27 44.05 -8.76 -11.33
CA THR A 27 43.09 -8.51 -12.43
C THR A 27 42.46 -7.11 -12.42
N ALA A 28 42.93 -6.22 -11.54
CA ALA A 28 42.47 -4.82 -11.47
C ALA A 28 43.45 -3.81 -12.09
N SER A 29 44.68 -4.21 -12.41
CA SER A 29 45.70 -3.30 -12.97
C SER A 29 45.71 -3.23 -14.51
N ALA A 30 44.97 -4.11 -15.19
CA ALA A 30 44.92 -4.14 -16.66
C ALA A 30 43.70 -3.40 -17.28
N VAL A 31 42.84 -2.75 -16.48
CA VAL A 31 41.65 -2.02 -16.97
C VAL A 31 41.83 -0.49 -16.98
N GLU A 32 42.92 0.02 -16.41
CA GLU A 32 43.21 1.47 -16.36
C GLU A 32 44.15 1.98 -17.46
N GLN A 33 44.58 1.12 -18.41
CA GLN A 33 45.42 1.52 -19.56
C GLN A 33 44.69 1.49 -20.92
N ALA A 34 43.36 1.60 -20.93
CA ALA A 34 42.57 1.64 -22.16
C ALA A 34 41.60 2.84 -22.22
N LYS A 35 41.91 3.95 -21.54
CA LYS A 35 41.12 5.20 -21.61
C LYS A 35 41.70 6.28 -22.53
N ASP A 36 42.92 6.11 -22.99
CA ASP A 36 43.51 7.01 -23.98
C ASP A 36 43.59 6.30 -25.32
N LYS A 37 42.52 6.41 -26.13
CA LYS A 37 42.55 6.72 -27.58
C LYS A 37 41.21 6.36 -28.26
N LEU A 38 40.77 7.30 -29.11
CA LEU A 38 39.69 7.26 -30.12
C LEU A 38 38.28 7.72 -29.71
N GLY A 39 38.03 9.03 -29.89
CA GLY A 39 36.97 9.55 -30.78
C GLY A 39 35.61 9.90 -30.16
N PRO A 40 35.11 11.16 -30.28
CA PRO A 40 33.71 11.47 -30.02
C PRO A 40 32.89 11.11 -31.26
N ALA A 41 32.43 9.87 -31.37
CA ALA A 41 31.57 9.45 -32.47
C ALA A 41 30.44 8.56 -31.97
N SER A 42 29.24 9.05 -32.22
CA SER A 42 27.92 8.48 -31.93
C SER A 42 27.66 8.18 -30.46
N GLU A 43 27.33 9.24 -29.71
CA GLU A 43 26.02 9.21 -29.05
C GLU A 43 25.05 8.62 -30.06
N THR A 44 24.62 7.37 -29.84
CA THR A 44 23.37 6.89 -30.38
C THR A 44 22.35 7.86 -29.83
N ARG A 45 22.14 8.96 -30.57
CA ARG A 45 21.09 9.94 -30.35
C ARG A 45 19.89 9.08 -30.07
N LEU A 46 19.35 9.15 -28.85
CA LEU A 46 17.97 8.80 -28.61
C LEU A 46 17.25 9.62 -29.66
N SER A 47 16.89 9.00 -30.78
CA SER A 47 16.24 9.68 -31.89
C SER A 47 15.02 10.30 -31.25
N ALA A 48 15.04 11.61 -31.06
CA ALA A 48 14.14 12.32 -30.17
C ALA A 48 12.76 11.75 -30.41
N VAL A 49 12.21 11.07 -29.40
CA VAL A 49 10.92 10.40 -29.51
C VAL A 49 9.98 11.49 -30.01
N ARG A 50 9.51 11.37 -31.26
CA ARG A 50 8.54 12.30 -31.81
C ARG A 50 7.27 12.04 -31.03
N MET A 51 7.08 12.80 -29.97
CA MET A 51 5.83 12.86 -29.26
C MET A 51 4.96 13.82 -30.03
N ASP A 52 3.75 13.39 -30.37
CA ASP A 52 2.76 14.30 -30.91
C ASP A 52 2.46 15.35 -29.83
N GLU A 53 2.60 16.63 -30.20
CA GLU A 53 2.25 17.73 -29.32
C GLU A 53 0.73 17.86 -29.29
N TYR A 54 0.16 17.85 -28.08
CA TYR A 54 -1.27 18.08 -27.91
C TYR A 54 -1.60 19.51 -28.31
N VAL A 55 -2.35 19.67 -29.39
CA VAL A 55 -2.92 20.96 -29.81
C VAL A 55 -4.31 21.07 -29.17
N PRO A 56 -4.52 22.00 -28.21
CA PRO A 56 -5.83 22.21 -27.61
C PRO A 56 -6.82 22.62 -28.70
N GLY A 57 -7.90 21.84 -28.84
CA GLY A 57 -9.01 22.21 -29.69
C GLY A 57 -9.78 23.40 -29.11
N GLU A 58 -10.51 24.10 -29.97
CA GLU A 58 -11.46 25.13 -29.55
C GLU A 58 -12.53 24.50 -28.63
N ASN A 59 -12.91 25.21 -27.56
CA ASN A 59 -13.69 24.69 -26.42
C ASN A 59 -14.81 23.74 -26.86
N PRO A 60 -14.67 22.41 -26.67
CA PRO A 60 -15.65 21.47 -27.18
C PRO A 60 -16.98 21.69 -26.47
N VAL A 61 -18.04 21.91 -27.25
CA VAL A 61 -19.40 21.93 -26.72
C VAL A 61 -19.68 20.52 -26.15
N PRO A 62 -20.08 20.39 -24.87
CA PRO A 62 -20.36 19.09 -24.30
C PRO A 62 -21.53 18.47 -25.06
N ILE A 63 -21.26 17.42 -25.82
CA ILE A 63 -22.23 16.52 -26.48
C ILE A 63 -22.99 15.65 -25.45
N GLY A 64 -23.17 16.18 -24.24
CA GLY A 64 -23.57 15.45 -23.05
C GLY A 64 -25.05 15.62 -22.75
N LEU A 65 -25.70 14.47 -22.60
CA LEU A 65 -26.99 14.23 -21.95
C LEU A 65 -27.05 14.76 -20.50
N TYR A 66 -25.91 15.17 -19.92
CA TYR A 66 -25.82 15.73 -18.58
C TYR A 66 -25.08 17.08 -18.62
N GLN A 67 -25.64 18.09 -17.95
CA GLN A 67 -25.08 19.43 -17.81
C GLN A 67 -24.86 19.74 -16.32
N VAL A 68 -23.70 20.29 -15.97
CA VAL A 68 -23.42 20.71 -14.59
C VAL A 68 -23.70 22.20 -14.45
N THR A 69 -24.66 22.57 -13.61
CA THR A 69 -25.03 23.95 -13.29
C THR A 69 -24.72 24.27 -11.83
N GLN A 70 -24.67 25.56 -11.49
CA GLN A 70 -24.65 26.02 -10.09
C GLN A 70 -26.02 26.62 -9.78
N ASP A 71 -26.64 26.17 -8.70
CA ASP A 71 -27.90 26.73 -8.21
C ASP A 71 -27.65 28.08 -7.50
N GLY A 72 -28.72 28.82 -7.20
CA GLY A 72 -28.64 30.15 -6.56
C GLY A 72 -27.87 30.17 -5.23
N ASP A 73 -27.76 29.02 -4.56
CA ASP A 73 -27.01 28.81 -3.32
C ASP A 73 -25.54 28.38 -3.54
N GLY A 74 -25.05 28.41 -4.78
CA GLY A 74 -23.68 28.01 -5.15
C GLY A 74 -23.42 26.50 -5.16
N SER A 75 -24.45 25.68 -4.94
CA SER A 75 -24.37 24.22 -4.99
C SER A 75 -24.34 23.71 -6.43
N ARG A 76 -23.46 22.75 -6.74
CA ARG A 76 -23.39 22.14 -8.07
C ARG A 76 -24.53 21.14 -8.27
N LYS A 77 -25.30 21.30 -9.34
CA LYS A 77 -26.40 20.42 -9.73
C LYS A 77 -26.13 19.84 -11.12
N VAL A 78 -26.54 18.59 -11.33
CA VAL A 78 -26.44 17.93 -12.63
C VAL A 78 -27.84 17.84 -13.23
N ILE A 79 -28.04 18.49 -14.38
CA ILE A 79 -29.28 18.47 -15.17
C ILE A 79 -29.15 17.41 -16.26
N PHE A 80 -30.18 16.59 -16.44
CA PHE A 80 -30.23 15.56 -17.48
C PHE A 80 -31.10 16.05 -18.65
N ASP A 81 -30.49 16.26 -19.81
CA ASP A 81 -31.15 16.69 -21.04
C ASP A 81 -31.67 15.47 -21.82
N ALA A 82 -32.67 14.80 -21.25
CA ALA A 82 -33.24 13.57 -21.79
C ALA A 82 -33.64 13.77 -23.26
N PRO A 83 -33.19 12.92 -24.21
CA PRO A 83 -33.70 12.99 -25.57
C PRO A 83 -35.21 12.77 -25.53
N ALA A 84 -35.95 13.66 -26.20
CA ALA A 84 -37.40 13.61 -26.23
C ALA A 84 -37.88 12.20 -26.61
N LYS A 85 -38.50 11.52 -25.64
CA LYS A 85 -39.23 10.30 -25.93
C LYS A 85 -40.46 10.71 -26.72
N GLU A 86 -40.63 10.15 -27.91
CA GLU A 86 -41.86 10.27 -28.68
C GLU A 86 -43.07 10.03 -27.78
N GLU A 87 -44.04 10.94 -27.91
CA GLU A 87 -45.22 11.10 -27.06
C GLU A 87 -46.03 9.81 -26.93
N GLY A 88 -46.20 9.37 -25.69
CA GLY A 88 -47.24 8.45 -25.26
C GLY A 88 -47.93 9.01 -24.03
N GLU A 89 -48.77 10.01 -24.26
CA GLU A 89 -49.85 10.58 -23.42
C GLU A 89 -49.53 11.15 -22.01
N PRO A 90 -50.12 12.32 -21.66
CA PRO A 90 -49.82 13.05 -20.43
C PRO A 90 -50.64 12.53 -19.25
N LYS A 91 -49.98 12.11 -18.16
CA LYS A 91 -50.62 12.07 -16.84
C LYS A 91 -50.34 13.39 -16.14
N THR A 92 -51.35 14.24 -16.18
CA THR A 92 -51.57 15.43 -15.36
C THR A 92 -51.12 15.21 -13.92
N VAL A 93 -50.12 15.97 -13.48
CA VAL A 93 -49.83 16.19 -12.07
C VAL A 93 -50.18 17.66 -11.81
N PRO A 94 -51.28 17.99 -11.10
CA PRO A 94 -51.49 19.35 -10.65
C PRO A 94 -50.73 19.59 -9.34
N GLU A 95 -49.75 20.48 -9.47
CA GLU A 95 -49.33 21.54 -8.55
C GLU A 95 -50.21 21.77 -7.28
N ALA A 96 -49.55 21.68 -6.11
CA ALA A 96 -49.64 22.43 -4.83
C ALA A 96 -50.96 23.18 -4.44
N PRO A 97 -51.36 23.21 -3.13
CA PRO A 97 -50.63 23.99 -2.11
C PRO A 97 -50.60 23.41 -0.66
N GLU A 98 -49.51 23.67 0.08
CA GLU A 98 -49.49 23.77 1.56
C GLU A 98 -49.76 25.24 1.98
N PRO A 99 -50.04 25.61 3.26
CA PRO A 99 -50.09 24.86 4.54
C PRO A 99 -51.39 25.13 5.37
N PRO A 100 -51.61 24.48 6.54
CA PRO A 100 -51.21 25.14 7.79
C PRO A 100 -50.58 24.20 8.83
N GLU A 101 -49.71 24.81 9.63
CA GLU A 101 -49.05 24.28 10.83
C GLU A 101 -50.07 23.82 11.89
N GLU A 102 -49.86 22.62 12.46
CA GLU A 102 -50.10 22.39 13.89
C GLU A 102 -49.42 21.10 14.37
N GLU A 103 -48.67 21.24 15.45
CA GLU A 103 -47.90 20.22 16.14
C GLU A 103 -48.82 19.16 16.77
N THR A 104 -48.53 17.87 16.54
CA THR A 104 -48.69 16.84 17.59
C THR A 104 -47.62 15.76 17.45
N PRO A 105 -46.91 15.39 18.53
CA PRO A 105 -46.01 14.24 18.54
C PRO A 105 -46.72 13.05 19.17
N ALA A 106 -47.26 12.13 18.37
CA ALA A 106 -47.63 10.81 18.87
C ALA A 106 -47.82 9.79 17.74
N ASP A 107 -46.89 8.84 17.74
CA ASP A 107 -47.18 7.41 17.58
C ASP A 107 -47.48 6.85 16.18
N ALA A 108 -47.01 5.61 16.01
CA ALA A 108 -47.29 4.70 14.91
C ALA A 108 -46.71 5.06 13.52
N SER A 109 -45.38 5.06 13.40
CA SER A 109 -44.78 4.48 12.19
C SER A 109 -44.49 3.01 12.46
N GLU A 110 -45.57 2.23 12.49
CA GLU A 110 -45.57 0.79 12.24
C GLU A 110 -45.08 0.63 10.79
N LYS A 111 -43.75 0.67 10.60
CA LYS A 111 -43.13 0.41 9.31
C LYS A 111 -43.27 -1.08 9.04
N ALA A 112 -44.36 -1.38 8.34
CA ALA A 112 -44.61 -2.59 7.58
C ALA A 112 -43.32 -3.37 7.30
N ASP A 113 -43.27 -4.57 7.87
CA ASP A 113 -42.30 -5.64 7.68
C ASP A 113 -42.13 -6.01 6.20
N LYS A 114 -41.48 -5.15 5.41
CA LYS A 114 -40.73 -5.62 4.25
C LYS A 114 -39.40 -6.12 4.79
N LYS A 115 -39.41 -7.38 5.23
CA LYS A 115 -38.22 -8.18 5.54
C LYS A 115 -37.42 -8.41 4.25
N VAL A 116 -36.87 -7.33 3.69
CA VAL A 116 -35.76 -7.42 2.75
C VAL A 116 -34.61 -7.98 3.57
N LYS A 117 -34.11 -9.16 3.20
CA LYS A 117 -32.93 -9.75 3.83
C LYS A 117 -31.77 -8.80 3.54
N SER A 118 -31.51 -7.87 4.46
CA SER A 118 -30.37 -6.96 4.35
C SER A 118 -29.11 -7.76 4.67
N GLU A 119 -28.32 -8.04 3.64
CA GLU A 119 -27.00 -8.63 3.82
C GLU A 119 -26.11 -7.59 4.52
N SER A 120 -25.62 -7.96 5.69
CA SER A 120 -24.74 -7.15 6.51
C SER A 120 -23.29 -7.55 6.25
N CYS A 121 -22.42 -6.56 6.06
CA CYS A 121 -20.98 -6.78 5.91
C CYS A 121 -20.27 -6.19 7.12
N THR A 122 -19.49 -7.00 7.83
CA THR A 122 -18.70 -6.58 8.99
C THR A 122 -17.20 -6.66 8.67
N CYS A 123 -16.45 -5.61 8.99
CA CYS A 123 -14.99 -5.55 8.78
C CYS A 123 -14.26 -5.69 10.12
N ASN A 124 -13.42 -6.71 10.28
CA ASN A 124 -12.59 -6.93 11.47
C ASN A 124 -11.11 -6.61 11.18
N THR A 125 -10.47 -5.80 12.03
CA THR A 125 -9.04 -5.46 11.96
C THR A 125 -8.23 -5.85 13.22
N ASP A 126 -8.84 -6.58 14.16
CA ASP A 126 -8.28 -6.90 15.48
C ASP A 126 -6.93 -7.61 15.41
N ARG A 127 -6.72 -8.42 14.36
CA ARG A 127 -5.46 -9.15 14.16
C ARG A 127 -4.29 -8.18 13.96
N VAL A 128 -4.50 -7.16 13.12
CA VAL A 128 -3.50 -6.14 12.81
C VAL A 128 -3.22 -5.30 14.06
N ASP A 129 -4.26 -4.90 14.79
CA ASP A 129 -4.10 -4.10 16.00
C ASP A 129 -3.31 -4.84 17.09
N ARG A 130 -3.55 -6.15 17.27
CA ARG A 130 -2.76 -6.99 18.18
C ARG A 130 -1.30 -7.08 17.74
N GLU A 131 -1.05 -7.19 16.44
CA GLU A 131 0.30 -7.22 15.90
C GLU A 131 1.05 -5.91 16.14
N ILE A 132 0.42 -4.77 15.81
CA ILE A 132 0.99 -3.44 16.04
C ILE A 132 1.29 -3.25 17.53
N LYS A 133 0.38 -3.65 18.43
CA LYS A 133 0.59 -3.57 19.87
C LYS A 133 1.84 -4.33 20.31
N ARG A 134 2.02 -5.57 19.85
CA ARG A 134 3.21 -6.39 20.14
C ARG A 134 4.49 -5.75 19.61
N LEU A 135 4.44 -5.13 18.42
CA LEU A 135 5.60 -4.43 17.86
C LEU A 135 5.96 -3.19 18.69
N LYS A 136 4.98 -2.39 19.15
CA LYS A 136 5.21 -1.24 20.05
C LYS A 136 5.81 -1.68 21.39
N GLU A 137 5.35 -2.79 21.94
CA GLU A 137 5.91 -3.37 23.18
C GLU A 137 7.35 -3.82 22.98
N LYS A 138 7.65 -4.54 21.89
CA LYS A 138 9.03 -4.95 21.54
C LYS A 138 9.97 -3.78 21.31
N GLN A 139 9.50 -2.72 20.63
CA GLN A 139 10.28 -1.50 20.43
C GLN A 139 10.72 -0.92 21.77
N LYS A 140 9.78 -0.72 22.71
CA LYS A 140 10.07 -0.23 24.07
C LYS A 140 11.01 -1.15 24.83
N GLU A 141 10.84 -2.47 24.72
CA GLU A 141 11.74 -3.43 25.36
C GLU A 141 13.17 -3.32 24.82
N LEU A 142 13.34 -3.18 23.50
CA LEU A 142 14.65 -3.01 22.87
C LEU A 142 15.29 -1.67 23.26
N GLU A 143 14.54 -0.58 23.29
CA GLU A 143 15.02 0.72 23.78
C GLU A 143 15.52 0.64 25.24
N LEU A 144 14.76 -0.03 26.10
CA LEU A 144 15.16 -0.29 27.48
C LEU A 144 16.42 -1.17 27.56
N LYS A 145 16.59 -2.16 26.68
CA LYS A 145 17.82 -2.97 26.63
C LYS A 145 19.01 -2.16 26.13
N VAL A 146 18.86 -1.34 25.08
CA VAL A 146 19.91 -0.45 24.56
C VAL A 146 20.37 0.53 25.64
N SER A 147 19.42 1.13 26.36
CA SER A 147 19.73 2.07 27.45
C SER A 147 20.39 1.40 28.67
N ARG A 148 20.17 0.10 28.91
CA ARG A 148 20.84 -0.68 29.96
C ARG A 148 22.22 -1.17 29.53
N CYS A 149 22.35 -1.70 28.31
CA CYS A 149 23.59 -2.23 27.74
C CYS A 149 24.47 -1.12 27.16
N LYS A 150 24.96 -0.21 28.03
CA LYS A 150 25.90 0.86 27.63
C LYS A 150 27.34 0.38 27.55
N ASP A 151 27.68 -0.65 28.31
CA ASP A 151 29.06 -1.10 28.52
C ASP A 151 29.57 -2.01 27.39
N ASN A 152 28.66 -2.68 26.67
CA ASN A 152 28.97 -3.62 25.59
C ASN A 152 28.57 -3.05 24.21
N PRO A 153 29.51 -2.47 23.44
CA PRO A 153 29.18 -1.81 22.17
C PRO A 153 28.66 -2.78 21.10
N ASP A 154 29.20 -4.00 21.02
CA ASP A 154 28.78 -4.99 20.02
C ASP A 154 27.34 -5.48 20.23
N GLU A 155 26.95 -5.68 21.49
CA GLU A 155 25.58 -6.07 21.84
C GLU A 155 24.60 -4.92 21.61
N ARG A 156 25.03 -3.70 21.95
CA ARG A 156 24.25 -2.49 21.70
C ARG A 156 23.97 -2.29 20.20
N ALA A 157 24.98 -2.45 19.34
CA ALA A 157 24.81 -2.34 17.89
C ALA A 157 23.80 -3.36 17.33
N LYS A 158 23.82 -4.61 17.86
CA LYS A 158 22.84 -5.64 17.48
C LYS A 158 21.42 -5.27 17.91
N LEU A 159 21.25 -4.73 19.12
CA LEU A 159 19.96 -4.28 19.63
C LEU A 159 19.44 -3.08 18.85
N GLU A 160 20.30 -2.13 18.49
CA GLU A 160 19.96 -0.97 17.65
C GLU A 160 19.51 -1.42 16.25
N HIS A 161 20.19 -2.41 15.65
CA HIS A 161 19.76 -2.99 14.38
C HIS A 161 18.40 -3.69 14.48
N GLN A 162 18.14 -4.42 15.57
CA GLN A 162 16.82 -5.02 15.82
C GLN A 162 15.73 -3.96 15.99
N LEU A 163 16.05 -2.86 16.70
CA LEU A 163 15.15 -1.74 16.91
C LEU A 163 14.80 -1.08 15.57
N ALA A 164 15.79 -0.76 14.74
CA ALA A 164 15.57 -0.19 13.41
C ALA A 164 14.70 -1.10 12.52
N ARG A 165 14.90 -2.41 12.60
CA ARG A 165 14.03 -3.38 11.91
C ARG A 165 12.59 -3.29 12.40
N VAL A 166 12.36 -3.33 13.72
CA VAL A 166 11.01 -3.22 14.30
C VAL A 166 10.34 -1.91 13.92
N GLU A 167 11.06 -0.79 13.94
CA GLU A 167 10.54 0.51 13.53
C GLU A 167 10.12 0.54 12.06
N SER A 168 10.92 -0.05 11.17
CA SER A 168 10.56 -0.14 9.74
C SER A 168 9.28 -0.96 9.54
N GLU A 169 9.13 -2.09 10.24
CA GLU A 169 7.93 -2.91 10.21
C GLU A 169 6.72 -2.14 10.76
N LEU A 170 6.91 -1.42 11.87
CA LEU A 170 5.84 -0.64 12.50
C LEU A 170 5.36 0.49 11.59
N ARG A 171 6.27 1.19 10.89
CA ARG A 171 5.92 2.24 9.93
C ARG A 171 5.00 1.71 8.83
N VAL A 172 5.28 0.52 8.30
CA VAL A 172 4.44 -0.09 7.27
C VAL A 172 3.10 -0.55 7.85
N LYS A 173 3.13 -1.26 8.99
CA LYS A 173 1.95 -1.94 9.54
C LYS A 173 0.97 -1.02 10.26
N ASP A 174 1.44 0.09 10.84
CA ASP A 174 0.58 1.07 11.52
C ASP A 174 -0.09 2.05 10.54
N THR A 175 0.10 1.86 9.23
CA THR A 175 -0.59 2.65 8.21
C THR A 175 -2.00 2.10 7.97
N ASP A 176 -2.98 2.98 7.80
CA ASP A 176 -4.39 2.62 7.53
C ASP A 176 -4.53 1.70 6.31
N PHE A 177 -3.69 1.92 5.29
CA PHE A 177 -3.61 1.06 4.11
C PHE A 177 -3.36 -0.41 4.47
N TYR A 178 -2.38 -0.69 5.33
CA TYR A 178 -2.07 -2.05 5.76
C TYR A 178 -3.24 -2.66 6.55
N ARG A 179 -3.89 -1.87 7.43
CA ARG A 179 -5.07 -2.33 8.18
C ARG A 179 -6.20 -2.74 7.26
N ARG A 180 -6.48 -1.96 6.21
CA ARG A 180 -7.52 -2.27 5.21
C ARG A 180 -7.17 -3.51 4.40
N GLN A 181 -5.92 -3.65 3.95
CA GLN A 181 -5.48 -4.81 3.17
C GLN A 181 -5.58 -6.12 3.96
N HIS A 182 -5.41 -6.07 5.27
CA HIS A 182 -5.46 -7.23 6.15
C HIS A 182 -6.75 -7.33 6.98
N ALA A 183 -7.79 -6.55 6.62
CA ALA A 183 -9.10 -6.64 7.24
C ALA A 183 -9.82 -7.94 6.82
N GLN A 184 -10.54 -8.55 7.76
CA GLN A 184 -11.38 -9.71 7.50
C GLN A 184 -12.82 -9.27 7.34
N PHE A 185 -13.44 -9.62 6.22
CA PHE A 185 -14.84 -9.31 5.94
C PHE A 185 -15.70 -10.54 6.19
N THR A 186 -16.77 -10.37 6.96
CA THR A 186 -17.78 -11.41 7.18
C THR A 186 -19.13 -10.88 6.71
N TYR A 187 -19.87 -11.72 5.99
CA TYR A 187 -21.19 -11.41 5.45
C TYR A 187 -22.24 -12.22 6.20
N SER A 188 -23.34 -11.58 6.60
CA SER A 188 -24.46 -12.21 7.33
C SER A 188 -25.81 -11.73 6.85
#